data_AF-A0A7J2NL62-F1
#
_entry.id   AF-A0A7J2NL62-F1
#
_cell.length_a   1.000
_cell.length_b   1.000
_cell.length_c   1.000
_cell.angle_alpha   90.00
_cell.angle_beta   90.00
_cell.angle_gamma   90.00
#
_symmetry.space_group_name_H-M   'P 1'
#
loop_
_entity.id
_entity.type
_entity.pdbx_description
1 polymer ?
#
loop_
_entity_poly.entity_id
_entity_poly.type
_entity_poly.pdbx_seq_one_letter_code
_entity_poly.pdbx_strand_id
1 'polypeptide(L)'
;MSTQHPDNVSNPFFASESVISGEDEIQEAYYVFSHLECDEQMWDCEGKEVDDFVVQKLLSRYERFFRENILGRDKFLTLRVPNPTVERTDAKVLIETLEGIPRGYDAAQMFYNEDIAPVFEVILPMTSSHKCLNRVYHYYRDLVVGKQDIIFPNDDKRIRDWIGDFRPEQINVIPLIEEKERMLAAEQIVGDYLADKQFEEQRVFLARSDPAMNYGMVSSVLLNKLALQDLEGLAEKISIEIYPI
;
A
#
# COMPACT_ATOMS: atom_id res chain seq x y z
N MET A 1 1.83 12.42 -2.78
CA MET A 1 1.18 11.19 -3.29
C MET A 1 0.15 11.57 -4.35
N SER A 2 0.30 11.00 -5.55
CA SER A 2 -0.72 10.95 -6.60
C SER A 2 -1.59 9.69 -6.42
N THR A 3 -2.83 9.71 -6.90
CA THR A 3 -3.80 8.62 -6.69
C THR A 3 -4.64 8.36 -7.94
N GLN A 4 -5.27 7.20 -8.02
CA GLN A 4 -6.13 6.78 -9.14
C GLN A 4 -7.62 6.98 -8.85
N HIS A 5 -7.96 8.05 -8.11
CA HIS A 5 -9.35 8.41 -7.86
C HIS A 5 -10.03 8.82 -9.19
N PRO A 6 -11.27 8.36 -9.45
CA PRO A 6 -11.98 8.67 -10.68
C PRO A 6 -12.73 10.02 -10.58
N ASP A 7 -12.04 11.08 -10.19
CA ASP A 7 -12.62 12.42 -9.99
C ASP A 7 -12.36 13.39 -11.16
N ASN A 8 -11.64 12.94 -12.20
CA ASN A 8 -11.38 13.74 -13.39
C ASN A 8 -12.63 13.90 -14.26
N VAL A 9 -12.86 15.11 -14.79
CA VAL A 9 -13.99 15.40 -15.70
C VAL A 9 -13.63 15.08 -17.16
N SER A 10 -12.38 15.30 -17.55
CA SER A 10 -11.90 15.11 -18.92
C SER A 10 -10.84 14.03 -18.96
N ASN A 11 -10.84 13.24 -20.02
CA ASN A 11 -9.84 12.19 -20.21
C ASN A 11 -8.45 12.81 -20.34
N PRO A 12 -7.45 12.31 -19.61
CA PRO A 12 -6.09 12.75 -19.79
C PRO A 12 -5.57 12.33 -21.16
N PHE A 13 -4.57 13.05 -21.67
CA PHE A 13 -4.03 12.85 -23.02
C PHE A 13 -3.38 11.46 -23.24
N PHE A 14 -3.05 10.77 -22.16
CA PHE A 14 -2.47 9.42 -22.19
C PHE A 14 -3.51 8.30 -22.07
N ALA A 15 -4.78 8.63 -21.78
CA ALA A 15 -5.82 7.61 -21.70
C ALA A 15 -6.42 7.33 -23.08
N SER A 16 -6.59 6.05 -23.37
CA SER A 16 -7.22 5.56 -24.59
C SER A 16 -8.75 5.63 -24.53
N GLU A 17 -9.31 5.47 -23.32
CA GLU A 17 -10.76 5.48 -23.05
C GLU A 17 -11.12 6.44 -21.91
N SER A 18 -12.41 6.52 -21.57
CA SER A 18 -12.90 7.31 -20.42
C SER A 18 -12.61 6.66 -19.07
N VAL A 19 -12.48 5.34 -19.04
CA VAL A 19 -12.04 4.60 -17.87
C VAL A 19 -10.56 4.34 -18.06
N ILE A 20 -9.73 4.88 -17.16
CA ILE A 20 -8.29 4.63 -17.15
C ILE A 20 -8.10 3.26 -16.49
N SER A 21 -7.53 2.31 -17.22
CA SER A 21 -7.26 0.96 -16.70
C SER A 21 -6.07 0.30 -17.40
N GLY A 22 -5.46 -0.68 -16.72
CA GLY A 22 -4.46 -1.55 -17.32
C GLY A 22 -3.22 -0.78 -17.80
N GLU A 23 -3.00 -0.74 -19.10
CA GLU A 23 -1.81 -0.09 -19.67
C GLU A 23 -1.80 1.44 -19.52
N ASP A 24 -2.99 2.05 -19.48
CA ASP A 24 -3.11 3.49 -19.29
C ASP A 24 -2.68 3.90 -17.87
N GLU A 25 -2.91 3.04 -16.86
CA GLU A 25 -2.49 3.27 -15.47
C GLU A 25 -0.96 3.16 -15.32
N ILE A 26 -0.31 2.28 -16.07
CA ILE A 26 1.16 2.18 -16.12
C ILE A 26 1.76 3.47 -16.71
N GLN A 27 1.15 3.96 -17.79
CA GLN A 27 1.58 5.21 -18.42
C GLN A 27 1.31 6.43 -17.52
N GLU A 28 0.19 6.44 -16.81
CA GLU A 28 -0.14 7.44 -15.79
C GLU A 28 0.92 7.47 -14.69
N ALA A 29 1.24 6.33 -14.07
CA ALA A 29 2.23 6.25 -13.00
C ALA A 29 3.59 6.78 -13.46
N TYR A 30 4.03 6.40 -14.67
CA TYR A 30 5.24 6.97 -15.25
C TYR A 30 5.15 8.48 -15.47
N TYR A 31 4.05 8.98 -16.02
CA TYR A 31 3.85 10.41 -16.27
C TYR A 31 3.88 11.22 -14.97
N VAL A 32 3.21 10.72 -13.94
CA VAL A 32 3.19 11.28 -12.58
C VAL A 32 4.60 11.41 -12.01
N PHE A 33 5.41 10.36 -12.11
CA PHE A 33 6.79 10.41 -11.61
C PHE A 33 7.70 11.32 -12.43
N SER A 34 7.60 11.26 -13.76
CA SER A 34 8.58 11.86 -14.66
C SER A 34 8.28 13.30 -15.09
N HIS A 35 7.01 13.71 -15.10
CA HIS A 35 6.60 15.03 -15.59
C HIS A 35 5.91 15.88 -14.53
N LEU A 36 5.19 15.25 -13.59
CA LEU A 36 4.57 15.96 -12.47
C LEU A 36 5.46 15.96 -11.23
N GLU A 37 6.61 15.27 -11.28
CA GLU A 37 7.61 15.17 -10.22
C GLU A 37 7.04 14.69 -8.89
N CYS A 38 5.90 13.98 -8.89
CA CYS A 38 5.38 13.36 -7.68
C CYS A 38 6.37 12.29 -7.20
N ASP A 39 6.47 12.14 -5.88
CA ASP A 39 7.36 11.15 -5.28
C ASP A 39 6.67 9.81 -5.04
N GLU A 40 5.34 9.79 -5.03
CA GLU A 40 4.57 8.60 -4.68
C GLU A 40 3.33 8.47 -5.54
N GLN A 41 3.05 7.26 -6.01
CA GLN A 41 1.80 6.87 -6.67
C GLN A 41 1.10 5.83 -5.80
N MET A 42 -0.13 6.12 -5.39
CA MET A 42 -1.04 5.12 -4.84
C MET A 42 -1.60 4.29 -6.00
N TRP A 43 -1.41 2.98 -5.93
CA TRP A 43 -1.94 2.02 -6.89
C TRP A 43 -3.19 1.37 -6.31
N ASP A 44 -4.33 1.64 -6.92
CA ASP A 44 -5.63 1.28 -6.39
C ASP A 44 -6.02 -0.14 -6.79
N CYS A 45 -5.90 -1.07 -5.85
CA CYS A 45 -6.32 -2.46 -6.02
C CYS A 45 -7.75 -2.73 -5.54
N GLU A 46 -8.42 -1.73 -4.98
CA GLU A 46 -9.79 -1.84 -4.47
C GLU A 46 -10.79 -1.63 -5.63
N GLY A 47 -11.73 -2.57 -5.82
CA GLY A 47 -12.85 -2.38 -6.75
C GLY A 47 -12.49 -2.30 -8.23
N LYS A 48 -11.29 -2.73 -8.64
CA LYS A 48 -10.79 -2.67 -10.02
C LYS A 48 -10.12 -3.99 -10.47
N GLU A 49 -10.10 -4.23 -11.78
CA GLU A 49 -9.22 -5.24 -12.38
C GLU A 49 -7.80 -4.66 -12.46
N VAL A 50 -6.90 -5.17 -11.63
CA VAL A 50 -5.58 -4.56 -11.40
C VAL A 50 -4.50 -5.25 -12.22
N ASP A 51 -3.55 -4.46 -12.73
CA ASP A 51 -2.33 -5.02 -13.28
C ASP A 51 -1.34 -5.41 -12.17
N ASP A 52 -1.29 -6.70 -11.84
CA ASP A 52 -0.33 -7.22 -10.86
C ASP A 52 1.13 -6.94 -11.28
N PHE A 53 1.42 -6.76 -12.57
CA PHE A 53 2.78 -6.62 -13.09
C PHE A 53 3.28 -5.16 -13.13
N VAL A 54 2.64 -4.24 -12.41
CA VAL A 54 2.97 -2.81 -12.39
C VAL A 54 4.47 -2.52 -12.23
N VAL A 55 5.14 -3.12 -11.23
CA VAL A 55 6.59 -2.93 -11.01
C VAL A 55 7.40 -3.35 -12.24
N GLN A 56 7.17 -4.56 -12.75
CA GLN A 56 7.90 -5.08 -13.89
C GLN A 56 7.68 -4.22 -15.14
N LYS A 57 6.44 -3.78 -15.39
CA LYS A 57 6.10 -2.94 -16.54
C LYS A 57 6.76 -1.56 -16.43
N LEU A 58 6.74 -0.93 -15.25
CA LEU A 58 7.41 0.36 -15.02
C LEU A 58 8.92 0.25 -15.30
N LEU A 59 9.60 -0.72 -14.69
CA LEU A 59 11.05 -0.88 -14.82
C LEU A 59 11.47 -1.26 -16.24
N SER A 60 10.76 -2.17 -16.90
CA SER A 60 11.12 -2.65 -18.24
C SER A 60 10.81 -1.65 -19.36
N ARG A 61 9.74 -0.85 -19.23
CA ARG A 61 9.33 0.10 -20.28
C ARG A 61 9.99 1.45 -20.16
N TYR A 62 10.27 1.88 -18.93
CA TYR A 62 10.83 3.20 -18.64
C TYR A 62 12.21 3.08 -17.97
N GLU A 63 13.00 2.12 -18.43
CA GLU A 63 14.30 1.77 -17.84
C GLU A 63 15.18 3.00 -17.59
N ARG A 64 15.36 3.85 -18.60
CA ARG A 64 16.23 5.04 -18.46
C ARG A 64 15.84 5.92 -17.28
N PHE A 65 14.55 6.13 -17.06
CA PHE A 65 14.07 6.98 -15.97
C PHE A 65 14.32 6.32 -14.61
N PHE A 66 13.97 5.05 -14.47
CA PHE A 66 14.08 4.32 -13.21
C PHE A 66 15.53 3.99 -12.83
N ARG A 67 16.46 3.95 -13.80
CA ARG A 67 17.90 3.90 -13.53
C ARG A 67 18.41 5.13 -12.77
N GLU A 68 17.78 6.28 -12.96
CA GLU A 68 18.13 7.55 -12.32
C GLU A 68 17.24 7.87 -11.10
N ASN A 69 16.05 7.26 -11.03
CA ASN A 69 15.04 7.47 -9.99
C ASN A 69 14.55 6.11 -9.49
N ILE A 70 15.16 5.62 -8.42
CA ILE A 70 14.98 4.25 -7.95
C ILE A 70 13.60 4.08 -7.31
N LEU A 71 12.81 3.16 -7.85
CA LEU A 71 11.53 2.76 -7.26
C LEU A 71 11.75 1.99 -5.95
N GLY A 72 11.15 2.46 -4.86
CA GLY A 72 11.38 1.99 -3.49
C GLY A 72 12.38 2.83 -2.69
N ARG A 73 13.01 3.85 -3.30
CA ARG A 73 13.99 4.73 -2.63
C ARG A 73 13.76 6.21 -2.94
N ASP A 74 13.72 6.56 -4.23
CA ASP A 74 13.50 7.94 -4.71
C ASP A 74 12.05 8.17 -5.12
N LYS A 75 11.39 7.12 -5.63
CA LYS A 75 9.98 7.10 -5.99
C LYS A 75 9.28 5.94 -5.29
N PHE A 76 8.04 6.12 -4.88
CA PHE A 76 7.29 5.18 -4.05
C PHE A 76 6.02 4.70 -4.74
N LEU A 77 5.79 3.40 -4.68
CA LEU A 77 4.55 2.77 -5.13
C LEU A 77 3.87 2.13 -3.92
N THR A 78 2.67 2.60 -3.59
CA THR A 78 1.94 2.17 -2.39
C THR A 78 0.62 1.57 -2.81
N LEU A 79 0.41 0.28 -2.51
CA LEU A 79 -0.78 -0.44 -2.97
C LEU A 79 -1.95 -0.20 -2.01
N ARG A 80 -3.07 0.31 -2.49
CA ARG A 80 -4.33 0.35 -1.75
C ARG A 80 -5.05 -0.97 -1.99
N VAL A 81 -5.03 -1.84 -0.99
CA VAL A 81 -5.58 -3.21 -1.08
C VAL A 81 -7.07 -3.22 -0.70
N PRO A 82 -7.89 -4.16 -1.19
CA PRO A 82 -9.28 -4.26 -0.74
C PRO A 82 -9.35 -4.70 0.72
N ASN A 83 -10.46 -4.37 1.40
CA ASN A 83 -10.70 -4.81 2.77
C ASN A 83 -11.71 -5.98 2.84
N PRO A 84 -11.26 -7.23 3.05
CA PRO A 84 -12.13 -8.41 3.05
C PRO A 84 -13.27 -8.39 4.07
N THR A 85 -13.17 -7.55 5.11
CA THR A 85 -14.20 -7.42 6.14
C THR A 85 -15.43 -6.69 5.61
N VAL A 86 -15.23 -5.81 4.63
CA VAL A 86 -16.29 -5.00 4.02
C VAL A 86 -16.59 -5.50 2.61
N GLU A 87 -15.55 -5.74 1.81
CA GLU A 87 -15.62 -6.08 0.40
C GLU A 87 -15.33 -7.57 0.19
N ARG A 88 -16.38 -8.38 0.33
CA ARG A 88 -16.23 -9.85 0.28
C ARG A 88 -15.95 -10.39 -1.12
N THR A 89 -16.36 -9.68 -2.17
CA THR A 89 -16.14 -10.09 -3.57
C THR A 89 -14.65 -10.04 -3.90
N ASP A 90 -13.95 -9.05 -3.38
CA ASP A 90 -12.56 -8.75 -3.75
C ASP A 90 -11.58 -9.26 -2.67
N ALA A 91 -12.10 -10.02 -1.70
CA ALA A 91 -11.32 -10.58 -0.60
C ALA A 91 -10.13 -11.44 -1.05
N LYS A 92 -10.20 -12.04 -2.26
CA LYS A 92 -9.10 -12.82 -2.85
C LYS A 92 -8.09 -11.96 -3.60
N VAL A 93 -8.50 -10.81 -4.10
CA VAL A 93 -7.59 -9.82 -4.69
C VAL A 93 -6.58 -9.36 -3.64
N LEU A 94 -6.97 -9.15 -2.37
CA LEU A 94 -6.00 -8.87 -1.29
C LEU A 94 -4.87 -9.91 -1.25
N ILE A 95 -5.21 -11.18 -1.34
CA ILE A 95 -4.24 -12.28 -1.25
C ILE A 95 -3.32 -12.24 -2.48
N GLU A 96 -3.89 -12.12 -3.67
CA GLU A 96 -3.15 -12.03 -4.94
C GLU A 96 -2.19 -10.84 -4.95
N THR A 97 -2.66 -9.68 -4.49
CA THR A 97 -1.84 -8.47 -4.37
C THR A 97 -0.67 -8.65 -3.41
N LEU A 98 -0.91 -9.19 -2.20
CA LEU A 98 0.16 -9.44 -1.22
C LEU A 98 1.17 -10.48 -1.72
N GLU A 99 0.68 -11.52 -2.43
CA GLU A 99 1.49 -12.56 -3.08
C GLU A 99 2.30 -12.03 -4.28
N GLY A 100 1.87 -10.91 -4.88
CA GLY A 100 2.57 -10.24 -5.96
C GLY A 100 3.78 -9.42 -5.52
N ILE A 101 3.85 -8.99 -4.25
CA ILE A 101 4.93 -8.12 -3.73
C ILE A 101 6.31 -8.78 -3.90
N PRO A 102 6.54 -10.07 -3.52
CA PRO A 102 7.83 -10.74 -3.74
C PRO A 102 8.27 -10.78 -5.20
N ARG A 103 7.34 -11.02 -6.13
CA ARG A 103 7.65 -10.96 -7.56
C ARG A 103 8.07 -9.56 -7.98
N GLY A 104 7.44 -8.52 -7.43
CA GLY A 104 7.86 -7.14 -7.62
C GLY A 104 9.29 -6.90 -7.13
N TYR A 105 9.63 -7.42 -5.95
CA TYR A 105 10.98 -7.38 -5.40
C TYR A 105 11.98 -8.06 -6.33
N ASP A 106 11.71 -9.28 -6.81
CA ASP A 106 12.62 -10.00 -7.72
C ASP A 106 12.88 -9.21 -9.01
N ALA A 107 11.83 -8.60 -9.57
CA ALA A 107 11.95 -7.76 -10.75
C ALA A 107 12.84 -6.53 -10.50
N ALA A 108 12.70 -5.88 -9.34
CA ALA A 108 13.54 -4.76 -8.95
C ALA A 108 14.99 -5.19 -8.66
N GLN A 109 15.19 -6.30 -7.94
CA GLN A 109 16.52 -6.83 -7.66
C GLN A 109 17.25 -7.20 -8.95
N MET A 110 16.58 -7.86 -9.89
CA MET A 110 17.16 -8.16 -11.21
C MET A 110 17.46 -6.90 -12.01
N PHE A 111 16.61 -5.88 -11.93
CA PHE A 111 16.79 -4.63 -12.65
C PHE A 111 17.95 -3.81 -12.08
N TYR A 112 17.97 -3.57 -10.77
CA TYR A 112 18.95 -2.71 -10.10
C TYR A 112 20.24 -3.42 -9.69
N ASN A 113 20.23 -4.75 -9.58
CA ASN A 113 21.29 -5.55 -8.95
C ASN A 113 21.60 -5.09 -7.51
N GLU A 114 20.55 -4.69 -6.79
CA GLU A 114 20.55 -4.24 -5.40
C GLU A 114 19.29 -4.77 -4.69
N ASP A 115 19.39 -4.97 -3.37
CA ASP A 115 18.27 -5.40 -2.52
C ASP A 115 17.34 -4.20 -2.20
N ILE A 116 16.43 -3.92 -3.13
CA ILE A 116 15.50 -2.79 -3.04
C ILE A 116 14.08 -3.32 -3.13
N ALA A 117 13.27 -3.03 -2.11
CA ALA A 117 11.83 -3.32 -2.14
C ALA A 117 11.09 -2.18 -2.87
N PRO A 118 10.58 -2.41 -4.10
CA PRO A 118 9.84 -1.38 -4.83
C PRO A 118 8.47 -1.09 -4.21
N VAL A 119 7.94 -2.05 -3.44
CA VAL A 119 6.72 -1.96 -2.64
C VAL A 119 7.04 -2.55 -1.27
N PHE A 120 6.87 -1.74 -0.23
CA PHE A 120 7.04 -2.15 1.17
C PHE A 120 5.90 -1.64 2.07
N GLU A 121 4.95 -0.90 1.49
CA GLU A 121 3.79 -0.32 2.17
C GLU A 121 2.50 -0.68 1.42
N VAL A 122 1.45 -0.98 2.19
CA VAL A 122 0.09 -1.19 1.67
C VAL A 122 -0.92 -0.38 2.49
N ILE A 123 -1.90 0.21 1.83
CA ILE A 123 -3.01 0.95 2.45
C ILE A 123 -4.21 0.02 2.60
N LEU A 124 -4.74 -0.09 3.82
CA LEU A 124 -5.98 -0.81 4.10
C LEU A 124 -7.15 0.19 4.28
N PRO A 125 -8.09 0.29 3.32
CA PRO A 125 -9.28 1.13 3.40
C PRO A 125 -10.24 0.63 4.45
N MET A 126 -11.18 1.48 4.86
CA MET A 126 -12.26 1.16 5.80
C MET A 126 -11.72 0.52 7.09
N THR A 127 -10.58 0.99 7.58
CA THR A 127 -9.93 0.41 8.76
C THR A 127 -10.76 0.70 10.00
N SER A 128 -11.36 -0.37 10.55
CA SER A 128 -12.25 -0.29 11.71
C SER A 128 -11.60 -0.73 13.03
N SER A 129 -10.47 -1.45 12.98
CA SER A 129 -9.73 -1.92 14.17
C SER A 129 -8.31 -2.36 13.84
N HIS A 130 -7.43 -2.37 14.85
CA HIS A 130 -6.08 -2.93 14.76
C HIS A 130 -6.06 -4.39 14.29
N LYS A 131 -7.13 -5.16 14.58
CA LYS A 131 -7.25 -6.56 14.18
C LYS A 131 -7.28 -6.73 12.67
N CYS A 132 -7.85 -5.77 11.94
CA CYS A 132 -7.86 -5.80 10.48
C CYS A 132 -6.44 -5.59 9.92
N LEU A 133 -5.70 -4.62 10.47
CA LEU A 133 -4.30 -4.37 10.13
C LEU A 133 -3.41 -5.57 10.45
N ASN A 134 -3.59 -6.17 11.64
CA ASN A 134 -2.87 -7.37 12.05
C ASN A 134 -3.12 -8.54 11.10
N ARG A 135 -4.35 -8.74 10.61
CA ARG A 135 -4.62 -9.81 9.63
C ARG A 135 -3.81 -9.63 8.36
N VAL A 136 -3.72 -8.41 7.82
CA VAL A 136 -2.93 -8.12 6.61
C VAL A 136 -1.44 -8.34 6.88
N TYR A 137 -0.92 -7.75 7.96
CA TYR A 137 0.49 -7.85 8.33
C TYR A 137 0.93 -9.30 8.58
N HIS A 138 0.21 -10.05 9.41
CA HIS A 138 0.53 -11.45 9.71
C HIS A 138 0.28 -12.36 8.51
N TYR A 139 -0.72 -12.09 7.67
CA TYR A 139 -0.89 -12.85 6.44
C TYR A 139 0.33 -12.71 5.54
N TYR A 140 0.82 -11.48 5.32
CA TYR A 140 2.03 -11.27 4.53
C TYR A 140 3.25 -11.93 5.17
N ARG A 141 3.59 -11.54 6.41
CA ARG A 141 4.83 -11.98 7.07
C ARG A 141 4.83 -13.49 7.35
N ASP A 142 3.75 -14.04 7.89
CA ASP A 142 3.74 -15.41 8.39
C ASP A 142 3.31 -16.43 7.32
N LEU A 143 2.53 -16.01 6.30
CA LEU A 143 2.03 -16.93 5.26
C LEU A 143 2.66 -16.67 3.88
N VAL A 144 2.70 -15.43 3.39
CA VAL A 144 3.31 -15.13 2.09
C VAL A 144 4.82 -15.31 2.17
N VAL A 145 5.48 -14.67 3.14
CA VAL A 145 6.92 -14.78 3.35
C VAL A 145 7.26 -16.11 4.04
N GLY A 146 6.49 -16.51 5.06
CA GLY A 146 6.76 -17.74 5.82
C GLY A 146 6.69 -19.04 5.03
N LYS A 147 5.96 -19.10 3.89
CA LYS A 147 5.92 -20.31 3.05
C LYS A 147 7.29 -20.67 2.47
N GLN A 148 8.21 -19.71 2.38
CA GLN A 148 9.56 -19.94 1.86
C GLN A 148 10.30 -21.06 2.61
N ASP A 149 9.95 -21.29 3.89
CA ASP A 149 10.55 -22.32 4.75
C ASP A 149 9.80 -23.66 4.76
N ILE A 150 8.67 -23.77 4.06
CA ILE A 150 7.93 -25.03 3.91
C ILE A 150 8.74 -25.99 3.04
N ILE A 151 8.86 -27.24 3.48
CA ILE A 151 9.48 -28.33 2.70
C ILE A 151 8.39 -29.06 1.91
N PHE A 152 8.65 -29.35 0.63
CA PHE A 152 7.71 -30.10 -0.19
C PHE A 152 7.46 -31.51 0.38
N PRO A 153 6.22 -32.01 0.34
CA PRO A 153 5.94 -33.38 0.75
C PRO A 153 6.78 -34.38 -0.07
N ASN A 154 7.57 -35.20 0.63
CA ASN A 154 8.51 -36.17 0.04
C ASN A 154 9.70 -35.57 -0.74
N ASP A 155 10.09 -34.33 -0.44
CA ASP A 155 11.31 -33.68 -0.95
C ASP A 155 12.22 -33.26 0.22
N ASP A 156 13.45 -32.86 -0.09
CA ASP A 156 14.40 -32.25 0.85
C ASP A 156 14.53 -30.73 0.69
N LYS A 157 13.94 -30.17 -0.37
CA LYS A 157 13.98 -28.73 -0.67
C LYS A 157 12.88 -27.96 0.02
N ARG A 158 13.26 -26.80 0.58
CA ARG A 158 12.32 -25.74 0.95
C ARG A 158 11.82 -25.04 -0.31
N ILE A 159 10.69 -24.35 -0.21
CA ILE A 159 10.16 -23.53 -1.31
C ILE A 159 11.22 -22.53 -1.81
N ARG A 160 11.94 -21.86 -0.91
CA ARG A 160 12.98 -20.90 -1.31
C ARG A 160 14.13 -21.50 -2.11
N ASP A 161 14.47 -22.76 -1.84
CA ASP A 161 15.56 -23.44 -2.55
C ASP A 161 15.18 -23.72 -4.02
N TRP A 162 13.88 -23.64 -4.35
CA TRP A 162 13.37 -23.82 -5.71
C TRP A 162 13.10 -22.50 -6.43
N ILE A 163 12.43 -21.53 -5.78
CA ILE A 163 11.94 -20.31 -6.44
C ILE A 163 12.59 -19.01 -5.95
N GLY A 164 13.50 -19.08 -4.98
CA GLY A 164 14.14 -17.91 -4.38
C GLY A 164 13.48 -17.45 -3.08
N ASP A 165 14.14 -16.51 -2.40
CA ASP A 165 13.68 -15.95 -1.14
C ASP A 165 12.46 -15.05 -1.34
N PHE A 166 11.60 -14.97 -0.32
CA PHE A 166 10.44 -14.09 -0.33
C PHE A 166 10.80 -12.78 0.34
N ARG A 167 10.87 -11.70 -0.45
CA ARG A 167 11.29 -10.37 -0.01
C ARG A 167 10.28 -9.28 -0.42
N PRO A 168 10.17 -8.16 0.31
CA PRO A 168 10.73 -7.92 1.64
C PRO A 168 10.17 -8.90 2.69
N GLU A 169 10.88 -9.08 3.81
CA GLU A 169 10.44 -10.02 4.87
C GLU A 169 9.18 -9.55 5.59
N GLN A 170 8.89 -8.25 5.52
CA GLN A 170 7.72 -7.62 6.11
C GLN A 170 7.31 -6.40 5.29
N ILE A 171 6.05 -5.98 5.48
CA ILE A 171 5.49 -4.75 4.94
C ILE A 171 4.88 -3.93 6.07
N ASN A 172 4.77 -2.62 5.84
CA ASN A 172 4.02 -1.71 6.68
C ASN A 172 2.58 -1.63 6.19
N VAL A 173 1.61 -1.73 7.10
CA VAL A 173 0.18 -1.60 6.75
C VAL A 173 -0.29 -0.23 7.21
N ILE A 174 -0.61 0.64 6.26
CA ILE A 174 -1.12 1.99 6.48
C ILE A 174 -2.64 1.90 6.68
N PRO A 175 -3.18 2.22 7.87
CA PRO A 175 -4.61 2.29 8.05
C PRO A 175 -5.17 3.52 7.32
N LEU A 176 -6.16 3.31 6.45
CA LEU A 176 -7.03 4.37 5.97
C LEU A 176 -8.32 4.39 6.81
N ILE A 177 -8.47 5.45 7.62
CA ILE A 177 -9.55 5.62 8.60
C ILE A 177 -10.55 6.67 8.10
N GLU A 178 -11.82 6.25 7.97
CA GLU A 178 -12.81 7.00 7.17
C GLU A 178 -14.14 7.25 7.89
N GLU A 179 -14.42 6.50 8.96
CA GLU A 179 -15.65 6.61 9.74
C GLU A 179 -15.40 7.47 10.99
N LYS A 180 -16.34 8.35 11.34
CA LYS A 180 -16.24 9.29 12.45
C LYS A 180 -15.79 8.64 13.75
N GLU A 181 -16.45 7.55 14.13
CA GLU A 181 -16.19 6.81 15.37
C GLU A 181 -14.78 6.22 15.37
N ARG A 182 -14.25 5.86 14.20
CA ARG A 182 -12.90 5.31 14.02
C ARG A 182 -11.84 6.39 14.04
N MET A 183 -12.11 7.54 13.41
CA MET A 183 -11.22 8.69 13.46
C MET A 183 -11.03 9.19 14.90
N LEU A 184 -12.10 9.25 15.69
CA LEU A 184 -12.04 9.57 17.13
C LEU A 184 -11.35 8.50 17.98
N ALA A 185 -11.10 7.32 17.41
CA ALA A 185 -10.41 6.22 18.05
C ALA A 185 -9.05 5.91 17.38
N ALA A 186 -8.53 6.84 16.56
CA ALA A 186 -7.32 6.63 15.77
C ALA A 186 -6.11 6.29 16.65
N GLU A 187 -5.90 7.00 17.77
CA GLU A 187 -4.85 6.68 18.76
C GLU A 187 -4.94 5.21 19.20
N GLN A 188 -6.12 4.74 19.58
CA GLN A 188 -6.29 3.38 20.08
C GLN A 188 -6.05 2.34 18.98
N ILE A 189 -6.58 2.58 17.78
CA ILE A 189 -6.43 1.67 16.63
C ILE A 189 -4.95 1.53 16.24
N VAL A 190 -4.23 2.64 16.13
CA VAL A 190 -2.83 2.66 15.72
C VAL A 190 -1.94 2.14 16.86
N GLY A 191 -2.18 2.58 18.10
CA GLY A 191 -1.42 2.14 19.27
C GLY A 191 -1.51 0.64 19.51
N ASP A 192 -2.72 0.06 19.41
CA ASP A 192 -2.90 -1.39 19.53
C ASP A 192 -2.24 -2.16 18.38
N TYR A 193 -2.22 -1.59 17.17
CA TYR A 193 -1.55 -2.20 16.03
C TYR A 193 -0.03 -2.21 16.22
N LEU A 194 0.55 -1.16 16.79
CA LEU A 194 2.00 -1.05 16.97
C LEU A 194 2.52 -1.78 18.22
N ALA A 195 1.65 -2.14 19.16
CA ALA A 195 2.03 -2.66 20.47
C ALA A 195 2.96 -3.89 20.46
N ASP A 196 2.90 -4.71 19.41
CA ASP A 196 3.71 -5.92 19.26
C ASP A 196 4.69 -5.88 18.06
N LYS A 197 4.93 -4.68 17.51
CA LYS A 197 5.79 -4.47 16.34
C LYS A 197 7.01 -3.65 16.70
N GLN A 198 8.08 -3.83 15.93
CA GLN A 198 9.34 -3.10 16.08
C GLN A 198 9.49 -2.16 14.88
N PHE A 199 8.54 -1.24 14.73
CA PHE A 199 8.60 -0.20 13.71
C PHE A 199 9.19 1.07 14.30
N GLU A 200 10.05 1.73 13.54
CA GLU A 200 10.58 3.06 13.89
C GLU A 200 9.60 4.17 13.50
N GLU A 201 8.81 3.90 12.45
CA GLU A 201 7.83 4.83 11.90
C GLU A 201 6.54 4.11 11.46
N GLN A 202 5.42 4.84 11.43
CA GLN A 202 4.14 4.36 10.97
C GLN A 202 3.37 5.47 10.23
N ARG A 203 2.97 5.22 8.98
CA ARG A 203 2.07 6.11 8.26
C ARG A 203 0.61 5.84 8.60
N VAL A 204 -0.23 6.87 8.60
CA VAL A 204 -1.67 6.76 8.88
C VAL A 204 -2.46 7.63 7.91
N PHE A 205 -3.39 7.06 7.15
CA PHE A 205 -4.19 7.83 6.19
C PHE A 205 -5.55 8.18 6.81
N LEU A 206 -5.87 9.46 6.87
CA LEU A 206 -7.17 9.94 7.34
C LEU A 206 -8.01 10.44 6.16
N ALA A 207 -9.16 9.81 5.91
CA ALA A 207 -10.03 10.29 4.84
C ALA A 207 -10.63 11.66 5.16
N ARG A 208 -10.84 12.43 4.10
CA ARG A 208 -11.53 13.72 4.18
C ARG A 208 -12.87 13.69 3.46
N SER A 209 -12.92 13.03 2.30
CA SER A 209 -14.08 12.99 1.41
C SER A 209 -15.26 12.24 2.03
N ASP A 210 -15.05 11.01 2.51
CA ASP A 210 -16.11 10.20 3.12
C ASP A 210 -16.69 10.83 4.38
N PRO A 211 -15.90 11.34 5.35
CA PRO A 211 -16.46 12.07 6.48
C PRO A 211 -17.20 13.35 6.06
N ALA A 212 -16.75 14.05 5.01
CA ALA A 212 -17.41 15.27 4.55
C ALA A 212 -18.77 14.97 3.92
N MET A 213 -18.86 13.89 3.15
CA MET A 213 -20.10 13.42 2.56
C MET A 213 -21.10 12.94 3.64
N ASN A 214 -20.61 12.20 4.64
CA ASN A 214 -21.46 11.56 5.64
C ASN A 214 -21.84 12.48 6.81
N TYR A 215 -20.96 13.40 7.20
CA TYR A 215 -21.12 14.22 8.42
C TYR A 215 -20.98 15.73 8.19
N GLY A 216 -20.71 16.16 6.96
CA GLY A 216 -20.53 17.56 6.58
C GLY A 216 -19.08 18.04 6.66
N MET A 217 -18.78 19.07 5.85
CA MET A 217 -17.42 19.60 5.68
C MET A 217 -16.76 20.06 6.99
N VAL A 218 -17.50 20.78 7.83
CA VAL A 218 -16.97 21.30 9.11
C VAL A 218 -16.62 20.13 10.04
N SER A 219 -17.51 19.13 10.14
CA SER A 219 -17.28 17.93 10.94
C SER A 219 -16.06 17.17 10.46
N SER A 220 -15.91 16.95 9.15
CA SER A 220 -14.74 16.27 8.55
C SER A 220 -13.42 16.96 8.91
N VAL A 221 -13.36 18.29 8.84
CA VAL A 221 -12.15 19.04 9.20
C VAL A 221 -11.84 18.92 10.69
N LEU A 222 -12.85 18.98 11.57
CA LEU A 222 -12.65 18.83 13.01
C LEU A 222 -12.20 17.41 13.37
N LEU A 223 -12.79 16.38 12.76
CA LEU A 223 -12.42 14.98 12.99
C LEU A 223 -10.95 14.73 12.61
N ASN A 224 -10.52 15.23 11.46
CA ASN A 224 -9.12 15.15 11.05
C ASN A 224 -8.18 15.85 12.03
N LYS A 225 -8.52 17.07 12.48
CA LYS A 225 -7.70 17.80 13.46
C LYS A 225 -7.56 17.08 14.80
N LEU A 226 -8.65 16.49 15.29
CA LEU A 226 -8.62 15.70 16.52
C LEU A 226 -7.77 14.44 16.35
N ALA A 227 -8.00 13.68 15.27
CA ALA A 227 -7.23 12.47 14.99
C ALA A 227 -5.72 12.77 14.83
N LEU A 228 -5.35 13.86 14.16
CA LEU A 228 -3.95 14.30 14.04
C LEU A 228 -3.32 14.62 15.39
N GLN A 229 -4.04 15.34 16.27
CA GLN A 229 -3.57 15.67 17.61
C GLN A 229 -3.39 14.40 18.47
N ASP A 230 -4.33 13.48 18.41
CA ASP A 230 -4.28 12.23 19.17
C ASP A 230 -3.13 11.32 18.65
N LEU A 231 -2.89 11.30 17.33
CA LEU A 231 -1.77 10.57 16.73
C LEU A 231 -0.41 11.18 17.10
N GLU A 232 -0.30 12.51 17.17
CA GLU A 232 0.91 13.19 17.65
C GLU A 232 1.21 12.80 19.11
N GLY A 233 0.18 12.84 19.98
CA GLY A 233 0.31 12.41 21.37
C GLY A 233 0.67 10.92 21.51
N LEU A 234 0.15 10.06 20.62
CA LEU A 234 0.53 8.65 20.56
C LEU A 234 2.00 8.48 20.19
N ALA A 235 2.47 9.17 19.15
CA ALA A 235 3.85 9.09 18.67
C ALA A 235 4.85 9.40 19.79
N GLU A 236 4.61 10.46 20.56
CA GLU A 236 5.41 10.82 21.74
C GLU A 236 5.40 9.71 22.80
N LYS A 237 4.21 9.17 23.10
CA LYS A 237 3.99 8.17 24.15
C LYS A 237 4.68 6.84 23.87
N ILE A 238 4.70 6.39 22.63
CA ILE A 238 5.27 5.08 22.25
C ILE A 238 6.66 5.21 21.61
N SER A 239 7.15 6.44 21.36
CA SER A 239 8.43 6.72 20.72
C SER A 239 8.59 6.07 19.34
N ILE A 240 7.51 6.09 18.56
CA ILE A 240 7.46 5.68 17.14
C ILE A 240 6.98 6.90 16.36
N GLU A 241 7.68 7.27 15.29
CA GLU A 241 7.28 8.40 14.46
C GLU A 241 5.98 8.08 13.71
N ILE A 242 4.99 8.97 13.77
CA ILE A 242 3.73 8.80 13.04
C ILE A 242 3.63 9.84 11.95
N TYR A 243 3.40 9.39 10.72
CA TYR A 243 3.36 10.21 9.51
C TYR A 243 1.98 10.17 8.84
N PRO A 244 1.08 11.12 9.19
CA PRO A 244 -0.25 11.15 8.61
C PRO A 244 -0.27 11.51 7.11
N ILE A 245 -1.23 10.95 6.37
CA ILE A 245 -1.59 11.26 4.98
C ILE A 245 -2.98 11.88 4.96
#